data_AF-S9STH8-F1
#
_entry.id   AF-S9STH8-F1
#
_cell.length_a   1.000
_cell.length_b   1.000
_cell.length_c   1.000
_cell.angle_alpha   90.00
_cell.angle_beta   90.00
_cell.angle_gamma   90.00
#
_symmetry.space_group_name_H-M   'P 1'
#
loop_
_entity.id
_entity.type
_entity.pdbx_description
1 polymer ?
#
loop_
_entity_poly.entity_id
_entity_poly.type
_entity_poly.pdbx_seq_one_letter_code
_entity_poly.pdbx_strand_id
1 'polypeptide(L)'
;MSGTPIPRRENELKATNRSEVTSYFLSEEELAKYRAMPEPSKNDGLSVRLRMASREAENRQLKKSEAEAKGDSNVTTEKLSKEQYLKLRALGKTHDQIECIMNLSKGTLSAYWLRKWDLKGVTAEKAQELLEAEGMDTQDLVAVRNFDQDLKRVESIAVSTPDSIQIERLMIELNETKQRIADYESELARWAQQDSDNAARIDELQEDISSWKLRAEELKQQRDDYKRSYEELILAAEQNTEEPERHPESDEVERPSRYTFGGIETIDYIRAKLTPEEFRGYCKGNVLKYVSRERWKGKDEDLQKSMKYLEFMLTGN
;
A
#
# COMPACT_ATOMS: atom_id res chain seq x y z
N MET A 1 1.42 -12.08 38.20
CA MET A 1 2.84 -12.12 37.80
C MET A 1 2.91 -12.49 36.34
N SER A 2 3.06 -11.50 35.45
CA SER A 2 3.15 -11.73 34.00
C SER A 2 4.55 -12.22 33.66
N GLY A 3 4.69 -13.51 33.38
CA GLY A 3 5.93 -14.06 32.83
C GLY A 3 6.14 -13.54 31.41
N THR A 4 7.31 -12.98 31.14
CA THR A 4 7.70 -12.54 29.80
C THR A 4 7.63 -13.74 28.84
N PRO A 5 6.98 -13.64 27.68
CA PRO A 5 6.84 -14.76 26.76
C PRO A 5 8.19 -15.25 26.29
N ILE A 6 8.45 -16.56 26.41
CA ILE A 6 9.67 -17.19 25.87
C ILE A 6 9.54 -17.19 24.34
N PRO A 7 10.48 -16.59 23.59
CA PRO A 7 10.43 -16.55 22.14
C PRO A 7 10.46 -17.96 21.53
N ARG A 8 9.80 -18.14 20.37
CA ARG A 8 9.84 -19.40 19.63
C ARG A 8 11.27 -19.66 19.13
N ARG A 9 11.77 -20.89 19.34
CA ARG A 9 13.13 -21.34 19.02
C ARG A 9 13.55 -21.10 17.56
N GLU A 10 12.59 -21.09 16.65
CA GLU A 10 12.78 -20.81 15.22
C GLU A 10 13.12 -19.33 14.93
N ASN A 11 12.67 -18.40 15.78
CA ASN A 11 12.99 -16.98 15.66
C ASN A 11 14.41 -16.68 16.15
N GLU A 12 14.93 -17.46 17.10
CA GLU A 12 16.31 -17.35 17.60
C GLU A 12 17.34 -17.79 16.55
N LEU A 13 16.97 -18.76 15.70
CA LEU A 13 17.86 -19.34 14.69
C LEU A 13 17.77 -18.66 13.31
N LYS A 14 16.82 -17.74 13.10
CA LYS A 14 16.64 -16.99 11.84
C LYS A 14 17.54 -15.75 11.70
N ALA A 15 18.32 -15.39 12.72
CA ALA A 15 19.23 -14.25 12.66
C ALA A 15 20.46 -14.59 11.79
N THR A 16 20.37 -14.35 10.49
CA THR A 16 21.47 -14.60 9.53
C THR A 16 22.49 -13.47 9.42
N ASN A 17 22.41 -12.43 10.25
CA ASN A 17 23.39 -11.35 10.26
C ASN A 17 23.99 -11.19 11.66
N ARG A 18 25.21 -11.69 11.86
CA ARG A 18 26.07 -11.20 12.95
C ARG A 18 26.58 -9.82 12.54
N SER A 19 25.75 -8.79 12.67
CA SER A 19 26.26 -7.43 12.74
C SER A 19 27.13 -7.32 13.98
N GLU A 20 28.31 -6.72 13.84
CA GLU A 20 29.23 -6.47 14.95
C GLU A 20 28.49 -5.74 16.08
N VAL A 21 28.71 -6.14 17.34
CA VAL A 21 28.04 -5.53 18.51
C VAL A 21 28.47 -4.08 18.59
N THR A 22 27.63 -3.18 18.08
CA THR A 22 27.86 -1.74 18.17
C THR A 22 27.49 -1.29 19.57
N SER A 23 28.48 -1.17 20.45
CA SER A 23 28.28 -0.56 21.76
C SER A 23 28.20 0.96 21.59
N TYR A 24 27.01 1.53 21.78
CA TYR A 24 26.83 2.98 21.78
C TYR A 24 27.06 3.51 23.21
N PHE A 25 28.22 4.11 23.44
CA PHE A 25 28.40 4.97 24.60
C PHE A 25 27.77 6.32 24.26
N LEU A 26 26.53 6.52 24.69
CA LEU A 26 25.91 7.85 24.64
C LEU A 26 26.66 8.75 25.61
N SER A 27 27.09 9.91 25.13
CA SER A 27 27.66 10.94 25.98
C SER A 27 26.63 11.46 26.99
N GLU A 28 27.10 12.07 28.07
CA GLU A 28 26.23 12.64 29.11
C GLU A 28 25.28 13.72 28.54
N GLU A 29 25.72 14.43 27.50
CA GLU A 29 24.93 15.43 26.77
C GLU A 29 23.82 14.79 25.93
N GLU A 30 24.09 13.67 25.25
CA GLU A 30 23.07 12.93 24.50
C GLU A 30 22.03 12.30 25.43
N LEU A 31 22.48 11.77 26.58
CA LEU A 31 21.60 11.30 27.65
C LEU A 31 20.71 12.40 28.20
N ALA A 32 21.24 13.61 28.39
CA ALA A 32 20.45 14.76 28.81
C ALA A 32 19.37 15.12 27.79
N LYS A 33 19.67 15.02 26.49
CA LYS A 33 18.70 15.28 25.40
C LYS A 33 17.52 14.30 25.42
N TYR A 34 17.78 13.02 25.65
CA TYR A 34 16.71 12.01 25.75
C TYR A 34 15.92 12.13 27.06
N ARG A 35 16.56 12.49 28.17
CA ARG A 35 15.90 12.73 29.46
C ARG A 35 15.01 13.98 29.46
N ALA A 36 15.29 14.94 28.58
CA ALA A 36 14.50 16.16 28.42
C ALA A 36 13.32 16.01 27.45
N MET A 37 13.15 14.84 26.81
CA MET A 37 12.06 14.61 25.86
C MET A 37 10.74 14.41 26.63
N PRO A 38 9.63 15.06 26.22
CA PRO A 38 8.35 14.90 26.92
C PRO A 38 7.82 13.47 26.75
N GLU A 39 7.19 12.94 27.81
CA GLU A 39 6.58 11.62 27.76
C GLU A 39 5.46 11.57 26.69
N PRO A 40 5.47 10.59 25.77
CA PRO A 40 4.46 10.51 24.73
C PRO A 40 3.08 10.20 25.32
N SER A 41 2.14 11.12 25.10
CA SER A 41 0.72 10.99 25.47
C SER A 41 -0.03 10.09 24.48
N LYS A 42 -0.91 9.22 24.99
CA LYS A 42 -1.70 8.26 24.19
C LYS A 42 -2.71 8.89 23.22
N ASN A 43 -2.91 10.21 23.20
CA ASN A 43 -4.04 10.85 22.53
C ASN A 43 -3.71 11.75 21.32
N ASP A 44 -2.45 11.87 20.89
CA ASP A 44 -2.10 12.69 19.71
C ASP A 44 -2.28 11.90 18.39
N GLY A 45 -3.52 11.50 18.14
CA GLY A 45 -3.95 11.05 16.81
C GLY A 45 -4.19 12.26 15.92
N LEU A 46 -3.28 12.53 14.99
CA LEU A 46 -3.48 13.51 13.91
C LEU A 46 -4.71 13.09 13.08
N SER A 47 -5.85 13.76 13.28
CA SER A 47 -7.07 13.47 12.52
C SER A 47 -6.99 14.12 11.13
N VAL A 48 -6.80 13.32 10.09
CA VAL A 48 -6.95 13.74 8.70
C VAL A 48 -8.44 13.73 8.34
N ARG A 49 -9.05 14.91 8.19
CA ARG A 49 -10.44 15.05 7.69
C ARG A 49 -10.45 15.03 6.17
N LEU A 50 -10.85 13.91 5.58
CA LEU A 50 -11.20 13.84 4.15
C LEU A 50 -12.64 14.33 3.95
N ARG A 51 -12.82 15.42 3.19
CA ARG A 51 -14.14 15.85 2.71
C ARG A 51 -14.48 15.08 1.44
N MET A 52 -15.49 14.22 1.52
CA MET A 52 -16.09 13.52 0.37
C MET A 52 -17.50 14.10 0.14
N ALA A 53 -17.61 15.11 -0.72
CA ALA A 53 -18.86 15.49 -1.37
C ALA A 53 -18.57 16.37 -2.59
N SER A 54 -19.13 15.98 -3.75
CA SER A 54 -19.40 16.79 -4.98
C SER A 54 -18.90 16.23 -6.33
N ARG A 55 -18.37 14.99 -6.41
CA ARG A 55 -17.98 14.39 -7.71
C ARG A 55 -19.14 13.90 -8.57
N GLU A 56 -20.29 13.62 -7.98
CA GLU A 56 -21.46 13.08 -8.71
C GLU A 56 -22.28 14.16 -9.43
N ALA A 57 -22.23 15.41 -8.94
CA ALA A 57 -22.92 16.54 -9.56
C ALA A 57 -22.21 17.03 -10.83
N GLU A 58 -20.88 17.03 -10.84
CA GLU A 58 -20.06 17.44 -11.99
C GLU A 58 -20.17 16.44 -13.15
N ASN A 59 -20.22 15.13 -12.86
CA ASN A 59 -20.35 14.09 -13.89
C ASN A 59 -21.71 14.05 -14.59
N ARG A 60 -22.79 14.57 -13.96
CA ARG A 60 -24.09 14.69 -14.63
C ARG A 60 -24.17 15.87 -15.60
N GLN A 61 -23.40 16.93 -15.37
CA GLN A 61 -23.37 18.10 -16.27
C GLN A 61 -22.58 17.79 -17.55
N LEU A 62 -21.47 17.07 -17.45
CA LEU A 62 -20.64 16.66 -18.60
C LEU A 62 -21.39 15.72 -19.56
N LYS A 63 -22.18 14.76 -19.04
CA LYS A 63 -22.98 13.85 -19.89
C LYS A 63 -24.13 14.54 -20.61
N LYS A 64 -24.62 15.67 -20.09
CA LYS A 64 -25.69 16.44 -20.74
C LYS A 64 -25.15 17.28 -21.91
N SER A 65 -23.96 17.86 -21.77
CA SER A 65 -23.29 18.61 -22.85
C SER A 65 -22.82 17.71 -24.01
N GLU A 66 -22.46 16.45 -23.74
CA GLU A 66 -22.05 15.50 -24.79
C GLU A 66 -23.23 14.96 -25.62
N ALA A 67 -24.42 14.90 -25.02
CA ALA A 67 -25.65 14.51 -25.73
C ALA A 67 -26.19 15.65 -26.61
N GLU A 68 -26.00 16.90 -26.20
CA GLU A 68 -26.41 18.10 -26.96
C GLU A 68 -25.47 18.38 -28.16
N ALA A 69 -24.22 17.90 -28.14
CA ALA A 69 -23.26 18.03 -29.24
C ALA A 69 -23.46 17.03 -30.41
N LYS A 70 -24.35 16.04 -30.26
CA LYS A 70 -24.70 15.05 -31.31
C LYS A 70 -26.06 15.33 -31.96
N GLY A 71 -26.41 16.60 -32.12
CA GLY A 71 -27.58 17.04 -32.87
C GLY A 71 -27.28 17.27 -34.36
N ASP A 72 -27.97 16.53 -35.22
CA ASP A 72 -28.36 16.86 -36.60
C ASP A 72 -27.35 17.61 -37.50
N SER A 73 -26.52 16.86 -38.22
CA SER A 73 -25.93 17.33 -39.48
C SER A 73 -26.56 16.58 -40.66
N ASN A 74 -27.80 16.94 -41.00
CA ASN A 74 -28.40 16.57 -42.28
C ASN A 74 -27.77 17.45 -43.38
N VAL A 75 -26.53 17.14 -43.76
CA VAL A 75 -25.84 17.82 -44.88
C VAL A 75 -26.39 17.27 -46.18
N THR A 76 -27.17 18.10 -46.87
CA THR A 76 -27.69 17.86 -48.21
C THR A 76 -26.56 17.52 -49.16
N THR A 77 -26.52 16.28 -49.65
CA THR A 77 -25.57 15.82 -50.67
C THR A 77 -25.91 16.51 -52.00
N GLU A 78 -25.14 17.53 -52.38
CA GLU A 78 -25.16 18.04 -53.75
C GLU A 78 -24.77 16.90 -54.71
N LYS A 79 -25.67 16.60 -55.65
CA LYS A 79 -25.55 15.44 -56.54
C LYS A 79 -24.47 15.68 -57.60
N LEU A 80 -23.51 14.76 -57.69
CA LEU A 80 -22.48 14.72 -58.75
C LEU A 80 -23.09 14.93 -60.14
N SER A 81 -22.64 15.96 -60.86
CA SER A 81 -23.08 16.24 -62.24
C SER A 81 -22.22 15.51 -63.28
N LYS A 82 -22.80 15.22 -64.45
CA LYS A 82 -22.09 14.58 -65.58
C LYS A 82 -20.89 15.41 -66.03
N GLU A 83 -21.05 16.73 -66.03
CA GLU A 83 -20.01 17.68 -66.40
C GLU A 83 -18.83 17.67 -65.43
N GLN A 84 -19.10 17.67 -64.12
CA GLN A 84 -18.06 17.60 -63.08
C GLN A 84 -17.22 16.31 -63.23
N TYR A 85 -17.90 15.19 -63.52
CA TYR A 85 -17.21 13.92 -63.78
C TYR A 85 -16.31 14.00 -65.03
N LEU A 86 -16.80 14.53 -66.15
CA LEU A 86 -16.03 14.64 -67.39
C LEU A 86 -14.82 15.58 -67.22
N LYS A 87 -14.98 16.71 -66.50
CA LYS A 87 -13.89 17.63 -66.16
C LYS A 87 -12.78 16.93 -65.35
N LEU A 88 -13.15 16.20 -64.29
CA LEU A 88 -12.18 15.48 -63.47
C LEU A 88 -11.49 14.33 -64.22
N ARG A 89 -12.22 13.68 -65.14
CA ARG A 89 -11.66 12.59 -65.96
C ARG A 89 -10.71 13.11 -67.06
N ALA A 90 -11.01 14.27 -67.66
CA ALA A 90 -10.12 14.95 -68.60
C ALA A 90 -8.82 15.43 -67.92
N LEU A 91 -8.86 15.78 -66.63
CA LEU A 91 -7.68 16.04 -65.79
C LEU A 91 -6.86 14.77 -65.45
N GLY A 92 -7.28 13.59 -65.92
CA GLY A 92 -6.58 12.32 -65.71
C GLY A 92 -6.84 11.68 -64.34
N LYS A 93 -7.73 12.23 -63.50
CA LYS A 93 -8.03 11.65 -62.16
C LYS A 93 -8.72 10.30 -62.28
N THR A 94 -8.30 9.31 -61.49
CA THR A 94 -8.88 7.96 -61.51
C THR A 94 -10.29 7.92 -60.90
N HIS A 95 -11.08 6.89 -61.20
CA HIS A 95 -12.43 6.77 -60.63
C HIS A 95 -12.43 6.81 -59.10
N ASP A 96 -11.48 6.12 -58.47
CA ASP A 96 -11.31 6.11 -57.02
C ASP A 96 -11.00 7.51 -56.47
N GLN A 97 -10.14 8.28 -57.16
CA GLN A 97 -9.85 9.66 -56.77
C GLN A 97 -11.08 10.57 -56.91
N ILE A 98 -11.88 10.38 -57.96
CA ILE A 98 -13.12 11.14 -58.18
C ILE A 98 -14.16 10.79 -57.11
N GLU A 99 -14.29 9.52 -56.74
CA GLU A 99 -15.16 9.09 -55.65
C GLU A 99 -14.76 9.75 -54.32
N CYS A 100 -13.47 9.82 -54.00
CA CYS A 100 -12.98 10.51 -52.81
C CYS A 100 -13.22 12.02 -52.85
N ILE A 101 -12.92 12.69 -53.98
CA ILE A 101 -13.10 14.14 -54.14
C ILE A 101 -14.58 14.52 -53.97
N MET A 102 -15.48 13.69 -54.49
CA MET A 102 -16.92 13.93 -54.46
C MET A 102 -17.59 13.32 -53.22
N ASN A 103 -16.80 12.81 -52.28
CA ASN A 103 -17.24 12.19 -51.03
C ASN A 103 -18.31 11.09 -51.24
N LEU A 104 -18.12 10.29 -52.30
CA LEU A 104 -18.96 9.15 -52.64
C LEU A 104 -18.37 7.87 -52.03
N SER A 105 -19.24 6.96 -51.61
CA SER A 105 -18.79 5.63 -51.17
C SER A 105 -18.12 4.87 -52.33
N LYS A 106 -17.06 4.13 -52.01
CA LYS A 106 -16.27 3.39 -53.00
C LYS A 106 -17.14 2.49 -53.89
N GLY A 107 -17.02 2.63 -55.21
CA GLY A 107 -17.78 1.89 -56.22
C GLY A 107 -19.09 2.55 -56.67
N THR A 108 -19.53 3.63 -56.04
CA THR A 108 -20.79 4.34 -56.39
C THR A 108 -20.76 4.95 -57.78
N LEU A 109 -19.60 5.49 -58.20
CA LEU A 109 -19.42 6.10 -59.50
C LEU A 109 -19.60 5.03 -60.59
N SER A 110 -18.91 3.90 -60.43
CA SER A 110 -18.94 2.77 -61.37
C SER A 110 -20.30 2.05 -61.41
N ALA A 111 -20.92 1.83 -60.24
CA ALA A 111 -22.15 1.06 -60.14
C ALA A 111 -23.40 1.84 -60.60
N TYR A 112 -23.43 3.15 -60.41
CA TYR A 112 -24.62 3.97 -60.62
C TYR A 112 -24.43 5.05 -61.69
N TRP A 113 -23.51 5.99 -61.47
CA TRP A 113 -23.41 7.19 -62.30
C TRP A 113 -22.88 6.92 -63.71
N LEU A 114 -21.83 6.11 -63.85
CA LEU A 114 -21.27 5.77 -65.17
C LEU A 114 -22.25 4.99 -66.04
N ARG A 115 -23.08 4.12 -65.43
CA ARG A 115 -24.14 3.40 -66.14
C ARG A 115 -25.28 4.33 -66.53
N LYS A 116 -25.63 5.30 -65.67
CA LYS A 116 -26.70 6.28 -65.93
C LYS A 116 -26.36 7.23 -67.07
N TRP A 117 -25.08 7.58 -67.23
CA TRP A 117 -24.61 8.48 -68.30
C TRP A 117 -24.05 7.75 -69.53
N ASP A 118 -24.03 6.42 -69.51
CA ASP A 118 -23.45 5.56 -70.55
C ASP A 118 -21.96 5.87 -70.84
N LEU A 119 -21.19 6.19 -69.79
CA LEU A 119 -19.77 6.58 -69.86
C LEU A 119 -18.83 5.50 -69.32
N LYS A 120 -19.17 4.21 -69.53
CA LYS A 120 -18.37 3.10 -69.02
C LYS A 120 -17.05 2.98 -69.81
N GLY A 121 -15.92 3.16 -69.12
CA GLY A 121 -14.59 2.96 -69.70
C GLY A 121 -14.05 4.16 -70.50
N VAL A 122 -14.59 5.35 -70.29
CA VAL A 122 -14.12 6.58 -70.95
C VAL A 122 -12.68 6.91 -70.52
N THR A 123 -11.78 7.01 -71.51
CA THR A 123 -10.39 7.44 -71.34
C THR A 123 -10.31 8.95 -71.21
N ALA A 124 -9.21 9.49 -70.66
CA ALA A 124 -9.04 10.92 -70.44
C ALA A 124 -9.18 11.74 -71.75
N GLU A 125 -8.63 11.22 -72.85
CA GLU A 125 -8.72 11.83 -74.19
C GLU A 125 -10.16 11.88 -74.71
N LYS A 126 -10.91 10.79 -74.53
CA LYS A 126 -12.32 10.71 -74.96
C LYS A 126 -13.25 11.54 -74.07
N ALA A 127 -12.90 11.72 -72.79
CA ALA A 127 -13.61 12.65 -71.91
C ALA A 127 -13.41 14.10 -72.36
N GLN A 128 -12.23 14.46 -72.86
CA GLN A 128 -11.92 15.80 -73.35
C GLN A 128 -12.66 16.10 -74.68
N GLU A 129 -12.68 15.15 -75.62
CA GLU A 129 -13.43 15.27 -76.88
C GLU A 129 -14.95 15.46 -76.64
N LEU A 130 -15.52 14.72 -75.68
CA LEU A 130 -16.94 14.86 -75.31
C LEU A 130 -17.26 16.21 -74.65
N LEU A 131 -16.30 16.78 -73.92
CA LEU A 131 -16.45 18.08 -73.25
C LEU A 131 -16.40 19.24 -74.26
N GLU A 132 -15.54 19.11 -75.27
CA GLU A 132 -15.45 20.04 -76.40
C GLU A 132 -16.69 19.95 -77.31
N ALA A 133 -17.21 18.73 -77.56
CA ALA A 133 -18.42 18.52 -78.35
C ALA A 133 -19.70 19.04 -77.68
N GLU A 134 -19.78 19.02 -76.35
CA GLU A 134 -20.90 19.59 -75.58
C GLU A 134 -20.78 21.13 -75.40
N GLY A 135 -19.72 21.77 -75.92
CA GLY A 135 -19.56 23.23 -75.93
C GLY A 135 -19.32 23.86 -74.55
N MET A 136 -18.74 23.11 -73.62
CA MET A 136 -18.56 23.52 -72.22
C MET A 136 -17.25 24.29 -71.99
N ASP A 137 -17.30 25.35 -71.19
CA ASP A 137 -16.15 26.23 -70.91
C ASP A 137 -15.04 25.49 -70.14
N THR A 138 -13.82 25.56 -70.69
CA THR A 138 -12.62 24.86 -70.21
C THR A 138 -11.69 25.77 -69.41
N GLN A 139 -12.01 27.05 -69.24
CA GLN A 139 -11.16 28.01 -68.53
C GLN A 139 -10.85 27.61 -67.08
N ASP A 140 -11.75 26.91 -66.39
CA ASP A 140 -11.55 26.42 -65.01
C ASP A 140 -10.48 25.32 -64.88
N LEU A 141 -10.14 24.60 -65.95
CA LEU A 141 -9.21 23.46 -65.88
C LEU A 141 -7.74 23.91 -65.69
N VAL A 142 -7.40 25.12 -66.16
CA VAL A 142 -6.05 25.70 -65.99
C VAL A 142 -5.81 26.13 -64.55
N ALA A 143 -6.85 26.59 -63.84
CA ALA A 143 -6.77 26.97 -62.43
C ALA A 143 -6.52 25.76 -61.50
N VAL A 144 -7.17 24.62 -61.77
CA VAL A 144 -6.99 23.39 -60.98
C VAL A 144 -5.59 22.79 -61.16
N ARG A 145 -4.96 22.95 -62.33
CA ARG A 145 -3.60 22.44 -62.59
C ARG A 145 -2.52 23.16 -61.77
N ASN A 146 -2.76 24.43 -61.41
CA ASN A 146 -1.87 25.21 -60.54
C ASN A 146 -2.16 24.99 -59.04
N PHE A 147 -3.33 24.45 -58.70
CA PHE A 147 -3.72 24.15 -57.32
C PHE A 147 -2.78 23.15 -56.64
N ASP A 148 -2.31 22.10 -57.34
CA ASP A 148 -1.37 21.12 -56.77
C ASP A 148 0.02 21.72 -56.46
N GLN A 149 0.44 22.78 -57.17
CA GLN A 149 1.70 23.48 -56.88
C GLN A 149 1.54 24.48 -55.73
N ASP A 150 0.40 25.16 -55.65
CA ASP A 150 0.08 26.05 -54.54
C ASP A 150 -0.22 25.28 -53.25
N LEU A 151 -0.84 24.09 -53.33
CA LEU A 151 -1.05 23.21 -52.17
C LEU A 151 0.28 22.73 -51.59
N LYS A 152 1.25 22.33 -52.44
CA LYS A 152 2.61 21.97 -51.98
C LYS A 152 3.36 23.16 -51.37
N ARG A 153 3.11 24.39 -51.84
CA ARG A 153 3.67 25.61 -51.23
C ARG A 153 3.00 25.94 -49.90
N VAL A 154 1.69 25.81 -49.80
CA VAL A 154 0.94 26.01 -48.54
C VAL A 154 1.30 24.94 -47.51
N GLU A 155 1.44 23.67 -47.90
CA GLU A 155 1.88 22.58 -47.03
C GLU A 155 3.30 22.83 -46.49
N SER A 156 4.22 23.29 -47.33
CA SER A 156 5.59 23.62 -46.90
C SER A 156 5.66 24.88 -46.01
N ILE A 157 4.77 25.85 -46.20
CA ILE A 157 4.63 27.02 -45.30
C ILE A 157 3.95 26.60 -43.98
N ALA A 158 2.93 25.74 -44.02
CA ALA A 158 2.20 25.24 -42.85
C ALA A 158 3.04 24.34 -41.94
N VAL A 159 4.07 23.66 -42.47
CA VAL A 159 5.08 22.94 -41.66
C VAL A 159 6.06 23.92 -41.00
N SER A 160 6.16 25.15 -41.49
CA SER A 160 7.09 26.19 -41.00
C SER A 160 6.41 27.25 -40.12
N THR A 161 5.10 27.19 -39.88
CA THR A 161 4.43 28.16 -38.99
C THR A 161 4.69 27.80 -37.52
N PRO A 162 4.98 28.78 -36.65
CA PRO A 162 5.15 28.57 -35.21
C PRO A 162 3.99 27.79 -34.57
N ASP A 163 2.77 28.02 -35.06
CA ASP A 163 1.55 27.37 -34.55
C ASP A 163 1.52 25.86 -34.83
N SER A 164 2.04 25.41 -35.98
CA SER A 164 2.10 23.98 -36.34
C SER A 164 3.08 23.20 -35.46
N ILE A 165 4.26 23.78 -35.22
CA ILE A 165 5.25 23.24 -34.28
C ILE A 165 4.69 23.22 -32.85
N GLN A 166 3.92 24.24 -32.48
CA GLN A 166 3.28 24.30 -31.17
C GLN A 166 2.19 23.22 -31.02
N ILE A 167 1.41 22.95 -32.06
CA ILE A 167 0.43 21.85 -32.08
C ILE A 167 1.12 20.50 -31.90
N GLU A 168 2.20 20.23 -32.65
CA GLU A 168 2.95 18.97 -32.53
C GLU A 168 3.53 18.79 -31.12
N ARG A 169 4.07 19.86 -30.53
CA ARG A 169 4.55 19.85 -29.14
C ARG A 169 3.42 19.53 -28.15
N LEU A 170 2.27 20.19 -28.29
CA LEU A 170 1.11 19.95 -27.44
C LEU A 170 0.56 18.52 -27.60
N MET A 171 0.64 17.95 -28.80
CA MET A 171 0.26 16.54 -29.03
C MET A 171 1.19 15.57 -28.30
N ILE A 172 2.50 15.84 -28.30
CA ILE A 172 3.47 15.05 -27.53
C ILE A 172 3.17 15.17 -26.04
N GLU A 173 2.99 16.38 -25.52
CA GLU A 173 2.64 16.61 -24.11
C GLU A 173 1.30 15.93 -23.73
N LEU A 174 0.31 15.98 -24.62
CA LEU A 174 -0.96 15.27 -24.42
C LEU A 174 -0.78 13.75 -24.38
N ASN A 175 0.10 13.20 -25.21
CA ASN A 175 0.37 11.76 -25.21
C ASN A 175 1.12 11.33 -23.93
N GLU A 176 2.11 12.11 -23.49
CA GLU A 176 2.83 11.87 -22.25
C GLU A 176 1.91 11.93 -21.03
N THR A 177 1.02 12.94 -20.98
CA THR A 177 0.05 13.07 -19.88
C THR A 177 -0.96 11.93 -19.87
N LYS A 178 -1.44 11.48 -21.03
CA LYS A 178 -2.28 10.27 -21.14
C LYS A 178 -1.56 9.02 -20.62
N GLN A 179 -0.29 8.86 -20.97
CA GLN A 179 0.50 7.73 -20.46
C GLN A 179 0.64 7.78 -18.94
N ARG A 180 0.94 8.96 -18.37
CA ARG A 180 1.01 9.14 -16.90
C ARG A 180 -0.32 8.81 -16.23
N ILE A 181 -1.46 9.21 -16.82
CA ILE A 181 -2.79 8.87 -16.29
C ILE A 181 -2.99 7.35 -16.28
N ALA A 182 -2.66 6.67 -17.38
CA ALA A 182 -2.77 5.21 -17.45
C ALA A 182 -1.87 4.49 -16.43
N ASP A 183 -0.67 5.02 -16.18
CA ASP A 183 0.24 4.50 -15.16
C ASP A 183 -0.36 4.69 -13.74
N TYR A 184 -0.93 5.87 -13.45
CA TYR A 184 -1.62 6.13 -12.18
C TYR A 184 -2.87 5.26 -11.99
N GLU A 185 -3.67 5.03 -13.03
CA GLU A 185 -4.81 4.13 -12.99
C GLU A 185 -4.37 2.69 -12.67
N SER A 186 -3.25 2.26 -13.24
CA SER A 186 -2.66 0.95 -12.96
C SER A 186 -2.17 0.85 -11.52
N GLU A 187 -1.54 1.90 -10.97
CA GLU A 187 -1.15 1.96 -9.57
C GLU A 187 -2.34 1.95 -8.62
N LEU A 188 -3.38 2.72 -8.93
CA LEU A 188 -4.63 2.76 -8.16
C LEU A 188 -5.29 1.37 -8.11
N ALA A 189 -5.29 0.64 -9.23
CA ALA A 189 -5.80 -0.74 -9.27
C ALA A 189 -4.99 -1.69 -8.38
N ARG A 190 -3.66 -1.56 -8.35
CA ARG A 190 -2.80 -2.35 -7.44
C ARG A 190 -3.10 -2.04 -5.98
N TRP A 191 -3.27 -0.76 -5.64
CA TRP A 191 -3.60 -0.36 -4.26
C TRP A 191 -4.97 -0.86 -3.85
N ALA A 192 -5.97 -0.77 -4.72
CA ALA A 192 -7.31 -1.32 -4.46
C ALA A 192 -7.28 -2.84 -4.22
N GLN A 193 -6.49 -3.58 -5.00
CA GLN A 193 -6.31 -5.02 -4.77
C GLN A 193 -5.62 -5.29 -3.43
N GLN A 194 -4.55 -4.56 -3.12
CA GLN A 194 -3.83 -4.68 -1.85
C GLN A 194 -4.74 -4.39 -0.64
N ASP A 195 -5.59 -3.37 -0.73
CA ASP A 195 -6.56 -3.04 0.32
C ASP A 195 -7.60 -4.15 0.50
N SER A 196 -8.07 -4.75 -0.60
CA SER A 196 -8.96 -5.91 -0.55
C SER A 196 -8.30 -7.11 0.12
N ASP A 197 -7.05 -7.41 -0.22
CA ASP A 197 -6.29 -8.52 0.37
C ASP A 197 -6.02 -8.27 1.88
N ASN A 198 -5.69 -7.02 2.23
CA ASN A 198 -5.51 -6.60 3.62
C ASN A 198 -6.81 -6.74 4.41
N ALA A 199 -7.96 -6.37 3.84
CA ALA A 199 -9.27 -6.52 4.48
C ALA A 199 -9.58 -7.99 4.77
N ALA A 200 -9.38 -8.89 3.79
CA ALA A 200 -9.56 -10.33 4.00
C ALA A 200 -8.66 -10.88 5.11
N ARG A 201 -7.41 -10.42 5.18
CA ARG A 201 -6.47 -10.80 6.24
C ARG A 201 -6.89 -10.28 7.61
N ILE A 202 -7.50 -9.10 7.68
CA ILE A 202 -8.04 -8.57 8.94
C ILE A 202 -9.19 -9.45 9.43
N ASP A 203 -10.09 -9.88 8.54
CA ASP A 203 -11.21 -10.75 8.90
C ASP A 203 -10.73 -12.11 9.44
N GLU A 204 -9.75 -12.74 8.79
CA GLU A 204 -9.12 -13.98 9.27
C GLU A 204 -8.50 -13.80 10.67
N LEU A 205 -7.77 -12.70 10.89
CA LEU A 205 -7.20 -12.39 12.20
C LEU A 205 -8.26 -12.14 13.28
N GLN A 206 -9.43 -11.61 12.92
CA GLN A 206 -10.53 -11.41 13.86
C GLN A 206 -11.17 -12.74 14.29
N GLU A 207 -11.30 -13.70 13.36
CA GLU A 207 -11.74 -15.06 13.69
C GLU A 207 -10.74 -15.75 14.63
N ASP A 208 -9.45 -15.66 14.32
CA ASP A 208 -8.39 -16.17 15.18
C ASP A 208 -8.48 -15.56 16.58
N ILE A 209 -8.53 -14.23 16.70
CA ILE A 209 -8.65 -13.53 17.99
C ILE A 209 -9.88 -14.03 18.76
N SER A 210 -11.00 -14.26 18.08
CA SER A 210 -12.22 -14.78 18.70
C SER A 210 -12.03 -16.20 19.24
N SER A 211 -11.35 -17.06 18.49
CA SER A 211 -11.00 -18.42 18.93
C SER A 211 -10.08 -18.41 20.16
N TRP A 212 -9.06 -17.55 20.17
CA TRP A 212 -8.13 -17.42 21.30
C TRP A 212 -8.82 -16.88 22.55
N LYS A 213 -9.78 -15.96 22.40
CA LYS A 213 -10.60 -15.46 23.51
C LYS A 213 -11.43 -16.58 24.14
N LEU A 214 -12.09 -17.39 23.31
CA LEU A 214 -12.87 -18.53 23.79
C LEU A 214 -11.97 -19.50 24.56
N ARG A 215 -10.81 -19.85 23.99
CA ARG A 215 -9.85 -20.75 24.65
C ARG A 215 -9.31 -20.21 25.97
N ALA A 216 -9.08 -18.90 26.04
CA ALA A 216 -8.65 -18.25 27.28
C ALA A 216 -9.72 -18.34 28.38
N GLU A 217 -11.00 -18.22 28.00
CA GLU A 217 -12.11 -18.33 28.95
C GLU A 217 -12.30 -19.78 29.43
N GLU A 218 -12.18 -20.77 28.55
CA GLU A 218 -12.16 -22.19 28.92
C GLU A 218 -11.05 -22.50 29.94
N LEU A 219 -9.84 -22.00 29.71
CA LEU A 219 -8.71 -22.22 30.62
C LEU A 219 -8.91 -21.55 31.97
N LYS A 220 -9.55 -20.38 32.02
CA LYS A 220 -9.94 -19.76 33.30
C LYS A 220 -10.94 -20.64 34.04
N GLN A 221 -11.95 -21.15 33.34
CA GLN A 221 -12.95 -22.02 33.94
C GLN A 221 -12.30 -23.28 34.51
N GLN A 222 -11.42 -23.93 33.75
CA GLN A 222 -10.65 -25.08 34.23
C GLN A 222 -9.81 -24.78 35.47
N ARG A 223 -9.16 -23.60 35.50
CA ARG A 223 -8.41 -23.15 36.67
C ARG A 223 -9.32 -22.97 37.89
N ASP A 224 -10.48 -22.34 37.70
CA ASP A 224 -11.42 -22.05 38.79
C ASP A 224 -12.07 -23.34 39.32
N ASP A 225 -12.37 -24.29 38.43
CA ASP A 225 -12.84 -25.62 38.80
C ASP A 225 -11.77 -26.42 39.56
N TYR A 226 -10.51 -26.36 39.10
CA TYR A 226 -9.39 -26.97 39.81
C TYR A 226 -9.17 -26.33 41.18
N LYS A 227 -9.27 -25.00 41.27
CA LYS A 227 -9.15 -24.28 42.53
C LYS A 227 -10.25 -24.69 43.50
N ARG A 228 -11.49 -24.79 43.04
CA ARG A 228 -12.63 -25.24 43.85
C ARG A 228 -12.44 -26.68 44.34
N SER A 229 -12.06 -27.61 43.45
CA SER A 229 -11.83 -29.00 43.86
C SER A 229 -10.67 -29.13 44.85
N TYR A 230 -9.64 -28.31 44.70
CA TYR A 230 -8.53 -28.24 45.64
C TYR A 230 -8.96 -27.68 47.01
N GLU A 231 -9.77 -26.62 47.04
CA GLU A 231 -10.35 -26.08 48.28
C GLU A 231 -11.25 -27.10 48.99
N GLU A 232 -12.06 -27.86 48.25
CA GLU A 232 -12.88 -28.95 48.79
C GLU A 232 -12.02 -30.05 49.43
N LEU A 233 -10.90 -30.42 48.79
CA LEU A 233 -9.96 -31.39 49.33
C LEU A 233 -9.28 -30.90 50.61
N ILE A 234 -8.91 -29.61 50.68
CA ILE A 234 -8.34 -29.00 51.90
C ILE A 234 -9.36 -29.06 53.03
N LEU A 235 -10.60 -28.61 52.79
CA LEU A 235 -11.68 -28.66 53.77
C LEU A 235 -11.95 -30.08 54.27
N ALA A 236 -11.94 -31.07 53.36
CA ALA A 236 -12.11 -32.48 53.72
C ALA A 236 -10.93 -33.02 54.54
N ALA A 237 -9.71 -32.55 54.28
CA ALA A 237 -8.52 -32.92 55.05
C ALA A 237 -8.53 -32.28 56.45
N GLU A 238 -8.95 -31.02 56.57
CA GLU A 238 -9.12 -30.32 57.85
C GLU A 238 -10.19 -30.98 58.73
N GLN A 239 -11.28 -31.48 58.14
CA GLN A 239 -12.33 -32.19 58.88
C GLN A 239 -11.92 -33.61 59.33
N ASN A 240 -10.89 -34.21 58.72
CA ASN A 240 -10.41 -35.56 59.02
C ASN A 240 -9.06 -35.61 59.75
N THR A 241 -8.53 -34.47 60.18
CA THR A 241 -7.24 -34.42 60.91
C THR A 241 -7.48 -34.26 62.41
N GLU A 242 -7.21 -35.31 63.18
CA GLU A 242 -6.65 -35.12 64.52
C GLU A 242 -5.33 -34.35 64.36
N GLU A 243 -5.17 -33.21 65.05
CA GLU A 243 -4.10 -32.22 64.83
C GLU A 243 -2.69 -32.85 64.77
N PRO A 244 -2.00 -32.81 63.61
CA PRO A 244 -0.55 -32.87 63.63
C PRO A 244 0.01 -31.49 64.01
N GLU A 245 0.99 -31.48 64.91
CA GLU A 245 1.61 -30.28 65.47
C GLU A 245 1.95 -29.21 64.41
N ARG A 246 1.50 -27.98 64.66
CA ARG A 246 1.66 -26.81 63.78
C ARG A 246 3.14 -26.48 63.53
N HIS A 247 3.62 -26.63 62.30
CA HIS A 247 4.90 -26.04 61.88
C HIS A 247 4.72 -24.55 61.49
N PRO A 248 5.65 -23.66 61.89
CA PRO A 248 5.47 -22.22 61.74
C PRO A 248 5.55 -21.76 60.27
N GLU A 249 4.78 -20.72 59.94
CA GLU A 249 4.81 -20.01 58.64
C GLU A 249 6.25 -19.73 58.20
N SER A 250 6.59 -20.08 56.96
CA SER A 250 7.94 -19.85 56.42
C SER A 250 8.15 -18.37 56.16
N ASP A 251 8.98 -17.72 56.98
CA ASP A 251 9.48 -16.38 56.75
C ASP A 251 10.22 -16.32 55.40
N GLU A 252 9.66 -15.64 54.39
CA GLU A 252 10.25 -15.57 53.05
C GLU A 252 11.56 -14.76 52.98
N VAL A 253 11.87 -13.98 54.03
CA VAL A 253 13.10 -13.19 54.14
C VAL A 253 14.18 -13.98 54.85
N GLU A 254 13.85 -14.62 55.97
CA GLU A 254 14.81 -15.41 56.75
C GLU A 254 15.04 -16.81 56.19
N ARG A 255 13.97 -17.48 55.74
CA ARG A 255 13.99 -18.88 55.30
C ARG A 255 13.07 -19.11 54.09
N PRO A 256 13.46 -18.63 52.90
CA PRO A 256 12.64 -18.84 51.73
C PRO A 256 12.55 -20.35 51.43
N SER A 257 11.33 -20.90 51.52
CA SER A 257 11.00 -22.33 51.42
C SER A 257 11.62 -23.06 50.21
N ARG A 258 11.90 -22.33 49.12
CA ARG A 258 12.53 -22.85 47.89
C ARG A 258 14.05 -23.11 47.97
N TYR A 259 14.72 -22.78 49.08
CA TYR A 259 16.18 -22.95 49.23
C TYR A 259 16.59 -23.98 50.29
N THR A 260 15.63 -24.69 50.89
CA THR A 260 15.84 -25.68 51.97
C THR A 260 15.71 -27.14 51.50
N PHE A 261 15.60 -27.38 50.19
CA PHE A 261 15.49 -28.72 49.64
C PHE A 261 16.77 -29.53 49.93
N GLY A 262 16.66 -30.56 50.78
CA GLY A 262 17.79 -31.41 51.19
C GLY A 262 18.35 -31.16 52.59
N GLY A 263 17.70 -30.35 53.43
CA GLY A 263 18.03 -30.21 54.86
C GLY A 263 19.23 -29.33 55.19
N ILE A 264 19.83 -28.68 54.18
CA ILE A 264 20.86 -27.65 54.33
C ILE A 264 20.40 -26.38 53.64
N GLU A 265 20.59 -25.21 54.26
CA GLU A 265 20.29 -23.95 53.58
C GLU A 265 21.32 -23.71 52.47
N THR A 266 20.86 -23.17 51.34
CA THR A 266 21.74 -22.88 50.19
C THR A 266 22.92 -21.98 50.56
N ILE A 267 22.72 -21.04 51.49
CA ILE A 267 23.77 -20.13 51.95
C ILE A 267 24.87 -20.88 52.73
N ASP A 268 24.50 -21.89 53.51
CA ASP A 268 25.43 -22.72 54.28
C ASP A 268 26.24 -23.64 53.36
N TYR A 269 25.59 -24.20 52.33
CA TYR A 269 26.30 -24.94 51.30
C TYR A 269 27.32 -24.06 50.56
N ILE A 270 26.92 -22.85 50.16
CA ILE A 270 27.80 -21.89 49.49
C ILE A 270 28.98 -21.53 50.41
N ARG A 271 28.72 -21.25 51.69
CA ARG A 271 29.76 -20.96 52.68
C ARG A 271 30.74 -22.12 52.84
N ALA A 272 30.25 -23.36 52.89
CA ALA A 272 31.09 -24.54 53.00
C ALA A 272 31.98 -24.80 51.77
N LYS A 273 31.68 -24.20 50.62
CA LYS A 273 32.44 -24.35 49.36
C LYS A 273 33.35 -23.18 49.03
N LEU A 274 33.15 -22.03 49.65
CA LEU A 274 33.94 -20.83 49.41
C LEU A 274 34.96 -20.60 50.52
N THR A 275 36.08 -19.97 50.17
CA THR A 275 36.97 -19.38 51.18
C THR A 275 36.26 -18.23 51.92
N PRO A 276 36.70 -17.86 53.14
CA PRO A 276 36.12 -16.73 53.87
C PRO A 276 36.11 -15.43 53.06
N GLU A 277 37.16 -15.17 52.29
CA GLU A 277 37.28 -13.99 51.42
C GLU A 277 36.28 -14.02 50.27
N GLU A 278 36.12 -15.17 49.62
CA GLU A 278 35.14 -15.37 48.54
C GLU A 278 33.72 -15.26 49.05
N PHE A 279 33.41 -15.84 50.22
CA PHE A 279 32.09 -15.73 50.84
C PHE A 279 31.77 -14.28 51.21
N ARG A 280 32.75 -13.53 51.73
CA ARG A 280 32.60 -12.10 52.00
C ARG A 280 32.38 -11.31 50.71
N GLY A 281 33.08 -11.65 49.62
CA GLY A 281 32.86 -11.09 48.29
C GLY A 281 31.46 -11.37 47.75
N TYR A 282 30.98 -12.61 47.90
CA TYR A 282 29.63 -13.03 47.53
C TYR A 282 28.56 -12.24 48.29
N CYS A 283 28.70 -12.08 49.60
CA CYS A 283 27.77 -11.30 50.41
C CYS A 283 27.79 -9.82 50.02
N LYS A 284 28.97 -9.22 49.81
CA LYS A 284 29.11 -7.83 49.33
C LYS A 284 28.40 -7.59 47.99
N GLY A 285 28.53 -8.53 47.04
CA GLY A 285 27.83 -8.45 45.76
C GLY A 285 26.31 -8.51 45.92
N ASN A 286 25.82 -9.35 46.83
CA ASN A 286 24.38 -9.44 47.12
C ASN A 286 23.84 -8.17 47.78
N VAL A 287 24.56 -7.56 48.73
CA VAL A 287 24.18 -6.27 49.33
C VAL A 287 24.02 -5.20 48.25
N LEU A 288 25.02 -5.04 47.37
CA LEU A 288 24.95 -4.08 46.26
C LEU A 288 23.75 -4.36 45.33
N LYS A 289 23.52 -5.64 45.00
CA LYS A 289 22.38 -6.07 44.18
C LYS A 289 21.04 -5.64 44.79
N TYR A 290 20.83 -5.87 46.07
CA TYR A 290 19.54 -5.58 46.71
C TYR A 290 19.33 -4.08 46.95
N VAL A 291 20.36 -3.38 47.45
CA VAL A 291 20.31 -1.91 47.63
C VAL A 291 20.05 -1.21 46.30
N SER A 292 20.71 -1.63 45.21
CA SER A 292 20.49 -0.99 43.90
C SER A 292 19.07 -1.17 43.36
N ARG A 293 18.35 -2.22 43.78
CA ARG A 293 17.07 -2.61 43.19
C ARG A 293 15.84 -2.12 43.97
N GLU A 294 16.04 -1.58 45.17
CA GLU A 294 14.95 -1.25 46.10
C GLU A 294 13.86 -0.39 45.43
N ARG A 295 14.25 0.62 44.62
CA ARG A 295 13.35 1.67 44.14
C ARG A 295 12.32 1.18 43.11
N TRP A 296 12.63 0.12 42.37
CA TRP A 296 11.83 -0.33 41.23
C TRP A 296 11.41 -1.81 41.30
N LYS A 297 11.76 -2.55 42.36
CA LYS A 297 11.28 -3.94 42.55
C LYS A 297 10.81 -4.25 43.96
N GLY A 298 11.73 -4.53 44.89
CA GLY A 298 11.41 -5.14 46.17
C GLY A 298 11.16 -4.16 47.31
N LYS A 299 11.40 -2.85 47.12
CA LYS A 299 11.27 -1.82 48.16
C LYS A 299 11.96 -2.26 49.46
N ASP A 300 11.25 -2.21 50.58
CA ASP A 300 11.77 -2.51 51.91
C ASP A 300 12.23 -3.98 52.07
N GLU A 301 11.65 -4.93 51.34
CA GLU A 301 12.09 -6.34 51.39
C GLU A 301 13.51 -6.53 50.82
N ASP A 302 13.88 -5.74 49.80
CA ASP A 302 15.24 -5.79 49.24
C ASP A 302 16.23 -5.20 50.26
N LEU A 303 15.84 -4.15 51.00
CA LEU A 303 16.65 -3.64 52.11
C LEU A 303 16.83 -4.67 53.23
N GLN A 304 15.77 -5.37 53.65
CA GLN A 304 15.86 -6.44 54.65
C GLN A 304 16.78 -7.58 54.20
N LYS A 305 16.68 -7.99 52.94
CA LYS A 305 17.60 -8.99 52.35
C LYS A 305 19.04 -8.49 52.37
N SER A 306 19.26 -7.20 52.08
CA SER A 306 20.60 -6.59 52.16
C SER A 306 21.16 -6.62 53.59
N MET A 307 20.32 -6.35 54.60
CA MET A 307 20.70 -6.45 56.02
C MET A 307 21.09 -7.87 56.39
N LYS A 308 20.38 -8.88 55.88
CA LYS A 308 20.71 -10.29 56.13
C LYS A 308 22.09 -10.68 55.57
N TYR A 309 22.44 -10.21 54.37
CA TYR A 309 23.78 -10.44 53.81
C TYR A 309 24.88 -9.64 54.52
N LEU A 310 24.54 -8.48 55.10
CA LEU A 310 25.46 -7.76 55.99
C LEU A 310 25.69 -8.54 57.28
N GLU A 311 24.65 -9.10 57.86
CA GLU A 311 24.73 -9.95 59.05
C GLU A 311 25.66 -11.15 58.80
N PHE A 312 25.45 -11.92 57.73
CA PHE A 312 26.31 -13.06 57.37
C PHE A 312 27.80 -12.68 57.23
N MET A 313 28.12 -11.45 56.79
CA MET A 313 29.51 -10.98 56.72
C MET A 313 30.10 -10.64 58.08
N LEU A 314 29.28 -10.19 59.03
CA LEU A 314 29.71 -9.78 60.36
C LEU A 314 29.82 -10.97 61.32
N THR A 315 28.84 -11.89 61.27
CA THR A 315 28.76 -13.04 62.16
C THR A 315 29.60 -14.22 61.67
N GLY A 316 29.82 -14.34 60.34
CA GLY A 316 30.41 -15.53 59.74
C GLY A 316 29.53 -16.79 59.87
N ASN A 317 28.36 -16.64 60.51
CA ASN A 317 27.34 -17.64 60.81
C ASN A 317 26.01 -17.21 60.20
#